data_AF-A0AAD8E434-F1
#
_entry.id   AF-A0AAD8E434-F1
#
_cell.length_a   1.000
_cell.length_b   1.000
_cell.length_c   1.000
_cell.angle_alpha   90.00
_cell.angle_beta   90.00
_cell.angle_gamma   90.00
#
_symmetry.space_group_name_H-M   'P 1'
#
loop_
_entity.id
_entity.type
_entity.pdbx_description
1 polymer ?
#
loop_
_entity_poly.entity_id
_entity_poly.type
_entity_poly.pdbx_seq_one_letter_code
_entity_poly.pdbx_strand_id
1 'polypeptide(L)'
;SCSANLKMILQSTSRIATSSHSSTVDASHGSVKKGLYGSSPAAKSKTGRQLLTASNTTATAADKTASAAAGSSTVCNRTVTTASGTRAPRRICGGDLIFDEQFDTFNLQTWGHEKTLAGGGNWEFQAYLNNRSNSYVRDGNLYIKPTLTSDKYGEDFLYNGTISLYGGEPADRCTNPSYWGCERKGNHIHILNPITSARIRTAESFSFCYGKVEIRAKLPAGDWIWPAIWMLPRYNEYGTWPASGEIDIMEGRGNRNLMQNGRNIGTELSSSTLHFGPFYPHDAYYNAHFERQTIPGQGYDQNFHLYQMEWTEDYIMFSIDGEEIGRTVPSEDGFWEIGQFNSSMGPIDNPWKYGSKMAPFDKEFFFVMNVAVGGVNNYFPDNGENPGSKPWNNTSNKAATDFWNGRNQWLPTWQRDVNNGENAALQVDYIKVFAL
;
A
#
# COMPACT_ATOMS: atom_id res chain seq x y z
N SER A 1 36.29 29.09 19.89
CA SER A 1 35.95 30.25 19.03
C SER A 1 35.98 29.81 17.57
N CYS A 2 35.14 30.45 16.75
CA CYS A 2 34.93 30.25 15.30
C CYS A 2 33.95 29.15 14.86
N SER A 3 32.68 29.57 14.75
CA SER A 3 31.84 29.50 13.54
C SER A 3 32.67 29.59 12.23
N ALA A 4 32.29 29.13 11.05
CA ALA A 4 31.00 29.02 10.38
C ALA A 4 31.18 28.23 9.06
N ASN A 5 30.07 28.08 8.33
CA ASN A 5 29.92 27.80 6.90
C ASN A 5 29.74 26.34 6.46
N LEU A 6 28.48 25.93 6.35
CA LEU A 6 28.04 25.09 5.25
C LEU A 6 26.76 25.69 4.64
N LYS A 7 26.93 26.39 3.53
CA LYS A 7 25.88 26.81 2.59
C LYS A 7 26.40 26.49 1.18
N MET A 8 25.49 26.02 0.34
CA MET A 8 25.62 25.70 -1.10
C MET A 8 26.35 24.40 -1.45
N ILE A 9 25.57 23.42 -1.95
CA ILE A 9 25.58 23.10 -3.39
C ILE A 9 24.13 22.87 -3.84
N LEU A 10 23.72 23.61 -4.87
CA LEU A 10 22.47 23.53 -5.64
C LEU A 10 22.85 23.15 -7.08
N GLN A 11 21.96 22.44 -7.76
CA GLN A 11 21.80 22.33 -9.22
C GLN A 11 22.90 21.61 -10.03
N SER A 12 22.50 20.51 -10.67
CA SER A 12 22.91 20.22 -12.04
C SER A 12 21.76 19.64 -12.85
N THR A 13 21.65 20.16 -14.06
CA THR A 13 20.56 20.12 -15.03
C THR A 13 20.47 18.86 -15.86
N SER A 14 19.23 18.57 -16.27
CA SER A 14 18.78 17.85 -17.47
C SER A 14 19.69 17.91 -18.70
N ARG A 15 19.90 16.77 -19.36
CA ARG A 15 20.09 16.59 -20.81
C ARG A 15 20.09 15.09 -21.15
N ILE A 16 19.02 14.56 -21.73
CA ILE A 16 19.11 13.40 -22.63
C ILE A 16 18.23 13.68 -23.86
N ALA A 17 18.83 13.38 -25.00
CA ALA A 17 18.45 13.77 -26.34
C ALA A 17 17.25 12.99 -26.89
N THR A 18 16.47 13.71 -27.70
CA THR A 18 15.46 13.20 -28.62
C THR A 18 16.11 12.49 -29.81
N SER A 19 15.67 11.27 -30.14
CA SER A 19 15.85 10.70 -31.48
C SER A 19 14.49 10.25 -32.03
N SER A 20 13.99 11.03 -32.98
CA SER A 20 12.83 10.75 -33.81
C SER A 20 13.15 9.66 -34.84
N HIS A 21 12.26 8.68 -35.00
CA HIS A 21 12.13 7.91 -36.24
C HIS A 21 10.67 7.98 -36.71
N SER A 22 10.48 8.65 -37.84
CA SER A 22 9.24 8.71 -38.60
C SER A 22 9.05 7.42 -39.39
N SER A 23 7.84 6.86 -39.37
CA SER A 23 7.33 6.12 -40.52
C SER A 23 5.86 6.47 -40.72
N THR A 24 5.61 7.07 -41.87
CA THR A 24 4.31 7.37 -42.47
C THR A 24 3.73 6.10 -43.08
N VAL A 25 2.46 5.79 -42.81
CA VAL A 25 1.58 5.09 -43.77
C VAL A 25 0.19 5.70 -43.68
N ASP A 26 -0.38 5.88 -44.85
CA ASP A 26 -1.50 6.72 -45.23
C ASP A 26 -2.83 5.95 -45.25
N ALA A 27 -3.92 6.71 -45.18
CA ALA A 27 -5.27 6.49 -45.70
C ALA A 27 -6.10 5.23 -45.31
N SER A 28 -7.29 5.44 -44.74
CA SER A 28 -8.51 5.70 -45.55
C SER A 28 -9.83 5.57 -44.75
N HIS A 29 -10.84 6.25 -45.28
CA HIS A 29 -12.19 6.51 -44.76
C HIS A 29 -13.08 5.29 -44.46
N GLY A 30 -14.07 5.52 -43.58
CA GLY A 30 -15.27 4.69 -43.49
C GLY A 30 -16.23 5.13 -42.40
N SER A 31 -17.01 6.19 -42.66
CA SER A 31 -18.14 6.62 -41.84
C SER A 31 -19.39 5.74 -42.09
N VAL A 32 -20.34 5.77 -41.14
CA VAL A 32 -21.81 5.87 -41.33
C VAL A 32 -22.69 4.89 -40.50
N LYS A 33 -23.52 5.53 -39.66
CA LYS A 33 -24.91 5.24 -39.19
C LYS A 33 -25.23 4.20 -38.10
N LYS A 34 -25.68 4.77 -36.96
CA LYS A 34 -27.05 4.75 -36.39
C LYS A 34 -27.95 3.54 -36.69
N GLY A 35 -28.39 2.88 -35.61
CA GLY A 35 -29.63 2.10 -35.52
C GLY A 35 -30.16 2.14 -34.08
N LEU A 36 -31.34 2.75 -33.91
CA LEU A 36 -32.13 2.89 -32.69
C LEU A 36 -33.14 1.74 -32.54
N TYR A 37 -33.75 1.67 -31.34
CA TYR A 37 -34.91 0.87 -30.89
C TYR A 37 -34.58 -0.56 -30.44
N GLY A 38 -35.03 -1.05 -29.29
CA GLY A 38 -35.96 -0.52 -28.28
C GLY A 38 -36.35 -1.71 -27.40
N SER A 39 -36.26 -1.57 -26.07
CA SER A 39 -36.68 -2.60 -25.12
C SER A 39 -37.70 -2.03 -24.14
N SER A 40 -38.77 -2.79 -23.94
CA SER A 40 -39.84 -2.57 -22.97
C SER A 40 -40.14 -3.94 -22.32
N PRO A 41 -40.85 -4.02 -21.17
CA PRO A 41 -40.24 -3.85 -19.87
C PRO A 41 -40.52 -5.03 -18.90
N ALA A 42 -39.81 -4.99 -17.77
CA ALA A 42 -40.10 -5.51 -16.43
C ALA A 42 -41.28 -6.49 -16.21
N ALA A 43 -40.97 -7.61 -15.53
CA ALA A 43 -41.95 -8.37 -14.74
C ALA A 43 -41.48 -8.53 -13.30
N LYS A 44 -42.45 -8.37 -12.39
CA LYS A 44 -42.35 -8.13 -10.95
C LYS A 44 -42.06 -9.39 -10.13
N SER A 45 -41.50 -9.11 -8.95
CA SER A 45 -41.37 -9.98 -7.78
C SER A 45 -42.69 -10.59 -7.31
N LYS A 46 -42.64 -11.81 -6.78
CA LYS A 46 -43.56 -12.27 -5.74
C LYS A 46 -42.80 -12.94 -4.61
N THR A 47 -42.88 -12.31 -3.45
CA THR A 47 -42.51 -12.79 -2.12
C THR A 47 -43.53 -13.83 -1.64
N GLY A 48 -43.04 -14.92 -1.06
CA GLY A 48 -43.84 -15.94 -0.38
C GLY A 48 -43.15 -16.34 0.92
N ARG A 49 -43.63 -15.80 2.04
CA ARG A 49 -43.16 -16.04 3.41
C ARG A 49 -43.99 -17.19 3.98
N GLN A 50 -43.37 -18.29 4.39
CA GLN A 50 -44.06 -19.39 5.06
C GLN A 50 -43.50 -19.53 6.48
N LEU A 51 -44.35 -19.30 7.47
CA LEU A 51 -44.10 -19.58 8.89
C LEU A 51 -44.08 -21.11 9.10
N LEU A 52 -43.11 -21.59 9.86
CA LEU A 52 -43.14 -22.93 10.45
C LEU A 52 -43.15 -22.80 11.97
N THR A 53 -44.20 -23.37 12.55
CA THR A 53 -44.50 -23.48 13.98
C THR A 53 -43.67 -24.58 14.63
N ALA A 54 -43.13 -24.28 15.82
CA ALA A 54 -42.42 -25.23 16.67
C ALA A 54 -43.36 -26.29 17.25
N SER A 55 -42.88 -27.54 17.33
CA SER A 55 -43.49 -28.63 18.09
C SER A 55 -42.43 -29.23 19.00
N ASN A 56 -42.63 -29.09 20.32
CA ASN A 56 -41.84 -29.73 21.36
C ASN A 56 -42.24 -31.20 21.50
N THR A 57 -41.26 -32.10 21.48
CA THR A 57 -41.38 -33.42 22.09
C THR A 57 -40.12 -33.75 22.86
N THR A 58 -40.32 -33.94 24.17
CA THR A 58 -39.38 -34.44 25.17
C THR A 58 -38.86 -35.84 24.84
N ALA A 59 -37.55 -36.04 24.94
CA ALA A 59 -36.95 -37.37 25.06
C ALA A 59 -35.87 -37.35 26.14
N THR A 60 -35.94 -38.37 26.98
CA THR A 60 -35.27 -38.62 28.24
C THR A 60 -33.76 -38.83 28.13
N ALA A 61 -33.06 -38.46 29.21
CA ALA A 61 -31.64 -38.66 29.43
C ALA A 61 -31.22 -40.14 29.32
N ALA A 62 -30.17 -40.39 28.54
CA ALA A 62 -29.39 -41.61 28.59
C ALA A 62 -27.91 -41.24 28.73
N ASP A 63 -27.32 -41.87 29.73
CA ASP A 63 -25.95 -41.79 30.19
C ASP A 63 -24.93 -41.91 29.05
N LYS A 64 -24.02 -40.94 28.93
CA LYS A 64 -22.86 -41.00 28.04
C LYS A 64 -21.60 -40.86 28.89
N THR A 65 -21.02 -42.02 29.19
CA THR A 65 -19.63 -42.20 29.57
C THR A 65 -18.71 -41.31 28.74
N ALA A 66 -17.92 -40.49 29.42
CA ALA A 66 -16.87 -39.67 28.82
C ALA A 66 -15.80 -40.57 28.18
N SER A 67 -15.85 -40.70 26.87
CA SER A 67 -14.70 -41.10 26.07
C SER A 67 -13.76 -39.89 26.01
N ALA A 68 -12.65 -39.97 26.73
CA ALA A 68 -11.53 -39.07 26.55
C ALA A 68 -11.06 -39.21 25.09
N ALA A 69 -11.39 -38.23 24.26
CA ALA A 69 -10.85 -38.12 22.93
C ALA A 69 -9.33 -38.01 23.06
N ALA A 70 -8.63 -39.08 22.68
CA ALA A 70 -7.20 -39.06 22.47
C ALA A 70 -6.92 -37.91 21.50
N GLY A 71 -6.24 -36.86 21.99
CA GLY A 71 -5.81 -35.75 21.17
C GLY A 71 -5.01 -36.29 20.01
N SER A 72 -5.53 -36.12 18.80
CA SER A 72 -4.76 -36.30 17.58
C SER A 72 -3.56 -35.37 17.70
N SER A 73 -2.39 -35.93 17.98
CA SER A 73 -1.14 -35.20 17.86
C SER A 73 -0.99 -34.92 16.36
N THR A 74 -1.42 -33.74 15.92
CA THR A 74 -1.11 -33.25 14.59
C THR A 74 0.40 -33.29 14.44
N VAL A 75 0.87 -34.22 13.60
CA VAL A 75 2.28 -34.35 13.25
C VAL A 75 2.69 -33.01 12.67
N CYS A 76 3.67 -32.39 13.29
CA CYS A 76 4.16 -31.10 12.84
C CYS A 76 5.16 -31.32 11.74
N ASN A 77 4.74 -30.99 10.52
CA ASN A 77 5.65 -30.96 9.40
C ASN A 77 6.69 -29.86 9.64
N ARG A 78 7.95 -30.18 9.35
CA ARG A 78 9.03 -29.21 9.41
C ARG A 78 8.74 -28.07 8.44
N THR A 79 8.94 -26.85 8.89
CA THR A 79 8.81 -25.64 8.08
C THR A 79 10.09 -24.83 8.12
N VAL A 80 10.31 -24.01 7.10
CA VAL A 80 11.35 -22.97 7.04
C VAL A 80 10.80 -21.62 7.49
N THR A 81 9.48 -21.50 7.60
CA THR A 81 8.82 -20.28 8.04
C THR A 81 9.18 -19.96 9.50
N THR A 82 9.59 -18.71 9.74
CA THR A 82 9.73 -18.16 11.09
C THR A 82 8.73 -17.05 11.29
N ALA A 83 8.31 -16.83 12.54
CA ALA A 83 7.51 -15.66 12.90
C ALA A 83 7.79 -15.22 14.34
N SER A 84 7.66 -13.92 14.58
CA SER A 84 7.84 -13.29 15.88
C SER A 84 6.81 -12.19 16.16
N GLY A 85 6.75 -11.76 17.41
CA GLY A 85 5.79 -10.76 17.89
C GLY A 85 4.70 -11.35 18.78
N THR A 86 3.92 -10.48 19.42
CA THR A 86 2.91 -10.88 20.42
C THR A 86 1.73 -11.67 19.85
N ARG A 87 1.52 -11.64 18.53
CA ARG A 87 0.47 -12.33 17.79
C ARG A 87 1.01 -13.51 16.97
N ALA A 88 2.31 -13.75 16.96
CA ALA A 88 2.89 -14.93 16.31
C ALA A 88 2.63 -16.20 17.14
N PRO A 89 2.33 -17.34 16.50
CA PRO A 89 2.17 -18.61 17.20
C PRO A 89 3.51 -19.09 17.79
N ARG A 90 3.46 -19.75 18.95
CA ARG A 90 4.66 -20.27 19.63
C ARG A 90 5.29 -21.49 18.94
N ARG A 91 4.49 -22.21 18.15
CA ARG A 91 4.90 -23.38 17.38
C ARG A 91 4.31 -23.24 15.99
N ILE A 92 5.14 -23.44 14.98
CA ILE A 92 4.77 -23.36 13.58
C ILE A 92 5.09 -24.69 12.93
N CYS A 93 4.13 -25.23 12.20
CA CYS A 93 4.24 -26.41 11.36
C CYS A 93 3.96 -26.04 9.91
N GLY A 94 4.52 -26.79 8.97
CA GLY A 94 4.27 -26.55 7.55
C GLY A 94 2.78 -26.68 7.22
N GLY A 95 2.24 -25.67 6.52
CA GLY A 95 0.82 -25.53 6.20
C GLY A 95 -0.04 -24.83 7.26
N ASP A 96 0.52 -24.44 8.42
CA ASP A 96 -0.25 -23.73 9.45
C ASP A 96 -0.67 -22.34 8.98
N LEU A 97 -1.90 -21.94 9.33
CA LEU A 97 -2.34 -20.54 9.28
C LEU A 97 -1.76 -19.81 10.51
N ILE A 98 -0.71 -19.00 10.29
CA ILE A 98 0.07 -18.36 11.35
C ILE A 98 -0.33 -16.92 11.65
N PHE A 99 -1.10 -16.30 10.76
CA PHE A 99 -1.72 -15.00 10.97
C PHE A 99 -3.05 -14.95 10.22
N ASP A 100 -4.09 -14.52 10.91
CA ASP A 100 -5.45 -14.43 10.39
C ASP A 100 -6.11 -13.16 10.93
N GLU A 101 -6.12 -12.12 10.12
CA GLU A 101 -6.78 -10.85 10.41
C GLU A 101 -8.03 -10.74 9.53
N GLN A 102 -9.19 -10.83 10.16
CA GLN A 102 -10.51 -10.78 9.52
C GLN A 102 -11.16 -9.40 9.65
N PHE A 103 -10.53 -8.45 10.35
CA PHE A 103 -11.06 -7.11 10.59
C PHE A 103 -12.50 -7.08 11.12
N ASP A 104 -12.87 -8.03 12.00
CA ASP A 104 -14.13 -7.96 12.77
C ASP A 104 -14.13 -6.75 13.71
N THR A 105 -12.95 -6.39 14.22
CA THR A 105 -12.71 -5.19 15.04
C THR A 105 -11.36 -4.61 14.68
N PHE A 106 -11.18 -3.30 14.92
CA PHE A 106 -9.86 -2.70 14.76
C PHE A 106 -8.98 -2.96 15.99
N ASN A 107 -8.21 -4.05 15.96
CA ASN A 107 -7.39 -4.48 17.08
C ASN A 107 -6.05 -3.73 17.17
N LEU A 108 -5.93 -2.82 18.14
CA LEU A 108 -4.71 -2.03 18.40
C LEU A 108 -3.56 -2.84 19.03
N GLN A 109 -3.80 -4.08 19.47
CA GLN A 109 -2.72 -5.00 19.85
C GLN A 109 -2.04 -5.61 18.61
N THR A 110 -2.76 -5.69 17.50
CA THR A 110 -2.22 -6.14 16.22
C THR A 110 -1.63 -4.96 15.44
N TRP A 111 -2.38 -3.86 15.33
CA TRP A 111 -2.03 -2.75 14.44
C TRP A 111 -1.64 -1.50 15.23
N GLY A 112 -0.36 -1.12 15.15
CA GLY A 112 0.14 0.15 15.66
C GLY A 112 0.12 1.22 14.58
N HIS A 113 -0.24 2.46 14.94
CA HIS A 113 -0.21 3.60 14.03
C HIS A 113 1.15 4.27 13.97
N GLU A 114 1.58 4.61 12.76
CA GLU A 114 2.57 5.66 12.54
C GLU A 114 1.91 7.03 12.71
N LYS A 115 2.54 7.89 13.52
CA LYS A 115 2.09 9.26 13.78
C LYS A 115 3.20 10.22 13.38
N THR A 116 3.02 10.91 12.27
CA THR A 116 4.01 11.86 11.73
C THR A 116 3.40 12.81 10.70
N LEU A 117 3.97 14.01 10.63
CA LEU A 117 3.69 15.04 9.62
C LEU A 117 4.66 14.95 8.42
N ALA A 118 5.61 14.00 8.46
CA ALA A 118 6.66 13.84 7.45
C ALA A 118 6.16 13.25 6.12
N GLY A 119 4.93 12.74 6.08
CA GLY A 119 4.44 11.91 4.98
C GLY A 119 4.91 10.45 5.12
N GLY A 120 5.19 9.81 3.99
CA GLY A 120 5.71 8.43 3.88
C GLY A 120 7.19 8.35 3.51
N GLY A 121 7.83 9.48 3.21
CA GLY A 121 9.24 9.56 2.77
C GLY A 121 9.41 10.12 1.36
N ASN A 122 8.32 10.29 0.62
CA ASN A 122 8.30 10.78 -0.76
C ASN A 122 7.77 12.22 -0.90
N TRP A 123 7.83 12.98 0.19
CA TRP A 123 7.26 14.33 0.32
C TRP A 123 5.76 14.38 0.00
N GLU A 124 5.04 13.35 0.40
CA GLU A 124 3.59 13.26 0.25
C GLU A 124 2.87 14.27 1.16
N PHE A 125 1.63 14.61 0.81
CA PHE A 125 0.96 15.80 1.33
C PHE A 125 0.09 15.51 2.56
N GLN A 126 0.06 14.27 3.04
CA GLN A 126 -0.69 13.86 4.22
C GLN A 126 0.14 13.92 5.52
N ALA A 127 -0.55 14.15 6.62
CA ALA A 127 -0.11 13.76 7.96
C ALA A 127 -0.71 12.39 8.30
N TYR A 128 0.11 11.45 8.77
CA TYR A 128 -0.38 10.18 9.32
C TYR A 128 -0.70 10.34 10.80
N LEU A 129 -1.93 10.00 11.19
CA LEU A 129 -2.44 10.16 12.54
C LEU A 129 -3.24 8.92 12.97
N ASN A 130 -3.36 8.72 14.29
CA ASN A 130 -4.30 7.77 14.85
C ASN A 130 -5.69 8.41 15.01
N ASN A 131 -6.45 8.50 13.91
CA ASN A 131 -7.79 9.08 13.89
C ASN A 131 -8.80 8.09 13.26
N ARG A 132 -9.98 7.97 13.87
CA ARG A 132 -11.06 7.09 13.41
C ARG A 132 -11.80 7.61 12.19
N SER A 133 -11.60 8.86 11.79
CA SER A 133 -11.99 9.33 10.45
C SER A 133 -11.09 8.78 9.35
N ASN A 134 -9.86 8.37 9.69
CA ASN A 134 -8.85 7.90 8.75
C ASN A 134 -8.61 6.39 8.77
N SER A 135 -8.83 5.73 9.91
CA SER A 135 -8.64 4.28 10.04
C SER A 135 -9.68 3.70 10.98
N TYR A 136 -10.52 2.81 10.46
CA TYR A 136 -11.64 2.21 11.17
C TYR A 136 -12.07 0.90 10.52
N VAL A 137 -12.79 0.09 11.28
CA VAL A 137 -13.45 -1.11 10.77
C VAL A 137 -14.93 -0.85 10.64
N ARG A 138 -15.54 -1.28 9.53
CA ARG A 138 -17.00 -1.30 9.34
C ARG A 138 -17.38 -2.50 8.49
N ASP A 139 -18.46 -3.18 8.85
CA ASP A 139 -18.99 -4.32 8.09
C ASP A 139 -17.93 -5.38 7.74
N GLY A 140 -17.06 -5.71 8.70
CA GLY A 140 -15.98 -6.70 8.53
C GLY A 140 -14.80 -6.24 7.68
N ASN A 141 -14.71 -4.96 7.32
CA ASN A 141 -13.64 -4.43 6.49
C ASN A 141 -12.89 -3.32 7.21
N LEU A 142 -11.56 -3.32 7.11
CA LEU A 142 -10.74 -2.16 7.43
C LEU A 142 -10.87 -1.11 6.33
N TYR A 143 -10.99 0.15 6.72
CA TYR A 143 -10.94 1.31 5.85
C TYR A 143 -9.78 2.21 6.25
N ILE A 144 -8.88 2.52 5.31
CA ILE A 144 -7.88 3.59 5.44
C ILE A 144 -8.27 4.72 4.49
N LYS A 145 -8.79 5.83 5.03
CA LYS A 145 -9.43 6.92 4.28
C LYS A 145 -8.66 8.25 4.45
N PRO A 146 -8.25 8.92 3.37
CA PRO A 146 -7.72 10.28 3.47
C PRO A 146 -8.85 11.29 3.73
N THR A 147 -8.59 12.29 4.56
CA THR A 147 -9.52 13.39 4.89
C THR A 147 -8.79 14.73 4.84
N LEU A 148 -9.52 15.86 4.81
CA LEU A 148 -8.85 17.16 4.79
C LEU A 148 -8.47 17.58 6.20
N THR A 149 -7.27 18.14 6.35
CA THR A 149 -6.86 18.78 7.61
C THR A 149 -7.80 19.95 7.95
N SER A 150 -8.29 20.66 6.93
CA SER A 150 -9.25 21.77 7.09
C SER A 150 -10.63 21.34 7.60
N ASP A 151 -11.02 20.06 7.45
CA ASP A 151 -12.29 19.58 8.02
C ASP A 151 -12.30 19.71 9.55
N LYS A 152 -11.12 19.61 10.18
CA LYS A 152 -10.97 19.72 11.63
C LYS A 152 -10.64 21.15 12.10
N TYR A 153 -9.80 21.86 11.37
CA TYR A 153 -9.21 23.12 11.84
C TYR A 153 -9.62 24.37 11.03
N GLY A 154 -10.37 24.20 9.93
CA GLY A 154 -10.65 25.26 8.97
C GLY A 154 -9.52 25.48 7.96
N GLU A 155 -9.83 26.10 6.81
CA GLU A 155 -8.85 26.34 5.74
C GLU A 155 -7.74 27.32 6.17
N ASP A 156 -8.08 28.39 6.90
CA ASP A 156 -7.11 29.41 7.35
C ASP A 156 -5.99 28.80 8.21
N PHE A 157 -6.30 27.75 8.98
CA PHE A 157 -5.33 27.08 9.82
C PHE A 157 -4.18 26.45 9.01
N LEU A 158 -4.41 26.05 7.75
CA LEU A 158 -3.35 25.52 6.90
C LEU A 158 -2.22 26.54 6.67
N TYR A 159 -2.55 27.83 6.70
CA TYR A 159 -1.64 28.93 6.37
C TYR A 159 -1.01 29.60 7.58
N ASN A 160 -1.52 29.41 8.79
CA ASN A 160 -1.01 30.08 9.99
C ASN A 160 -0.87 29.17 11.22
N GLY A 161 -1.48 27.99 11.17
CA GLY A 161 -1.56 27.05 12.26
C GLY A 161 -0.25 26.33 12.54
N THR A 162 -0.19 25.70 13.70
CA THR A 162 0.90 24.81 14.09
C THR A 162 0.29 23.50 14.54
N ILE A 163 0.73 22.39 13.95
CA ILE A 163 0.42 21.04 14.44
C ILE A 163 1.65 20.56 15.18
N SER A 164 1.48 20.26 16.47
CA SER A 164 2.50 19.63 17.30
C SER A 164 1.98 18.27 17.76
N LEU A 165 2.77 17.24 17.51
CA LEU A 165 2.59 15.88 18.01
C LEU A 165 3.47 15.62 19.25
N TYR A 166 4.14 16.66 19.75
CA TYR A 166 4.82 16.63 21.05
C TYR A 166 3.80 16.70 22.19
N GLY A 167 4.12 16.06 23.31
CA GLY A 167 3.30 16.13 24.53
C GLY A 167 2.11 15.16 24.61
N GLY A 168 1.97 14.23 23.66
CA GLY A 168 0.98 13.16 23.77
C GLY A 168 1.30 12.16 24.90
N GLU A 169 0.26 11.60 25.51
CA GLU A 169 0.35 10.36 26.30
C GLU A 169 1.02 9.26 25.44
N PRO A 170 1.55 8.15 26.02
CA PRO A 170 2.29 7.15 25.25
C PRO A 170 1.61 6.71 23.93
N ALA A 171 0.28 6.64 23.93
CA ALA A 171 -0.54 6.29 22.77
C ALA A 171 -0.57 7.35 21.64
N ASP A 172 -0.23 8.62 21.90
CA ASP A 172 -0.31 9.74 20.96
C ASP A 172 1.07 10.31 20.57
N ARG A 173 2.15 9.77 21.14
CA ARG A 173 3.51 10.20 20.81
C ARG A 173 3.81 10.11 19.31
N CYS A 174 4.41 11.16 18.77
CA CYS A 174 5.01 11.12 17.45
C CYS A 174 5.99 9.95 17.31
N THR A 175 5.91 9.23 16.19
CA THR A 175 6.75 8.04 15.95
C THR A 175 7.86 8.29 14.94
N ASN A 176 7.83 9.41 14.20
CA ASN A 176 8.88 9.77 13.25
C ASN A 176 9.11 11.29 13.25
N PRO A 177 10.22 11.80 13.84
CA PRO A 177 10.54 13.22 13.90
C PRO A 177 11.21 13.78 12.64
N SER A 178 11.59 12.93 11.69
CA SER A 178 12.24 13.34 10.45
C SER A 178 11.40 14.37 9.70
N TYR A 179 12.04 15.29 8.97
CA TYR A 179 11.36 16.26 8.09
C TYR A 179 10.21 17.03 8.76
N TRP A 180 10.44 17.55 9.97
CA TRP A 180 9.41 18.25 10.76
C TRP A 180 8.20 17.35 11.12
N GLY A 181 8.43 16.04 11.22
CA GLY A 181 7.39 15.03 11.39
C GLY A 181 6.67 15.08 12.74
N CYS A 182 7.25 15.71 13.76
CA CYS A 182 6.58 15.87 15.06
C CYS A 182 6.03 17.27 15.32
N GLU A 183 6.45 18.27 14.57
CA GLU A 183 5.88 19.61 14.67
C GLU A 183 6.10 20.38 13.38
N ARG A 184 5.03 20.97 12.86
CA ARG A 184 5.05 21.77 11.64
C ARG A 184 4.19 23.01 11.81
N LYS A 185 4.66 24.12 11.24
CA LYS A 185 3.93 25.39 11.18
C LYS A 185 3.67 25.76 9.72
N GLY A 186 2.41 26.05 9.41
CA GLY A 186 1.99 26.55 8.11
C GLY A 186 2.38 28.01 7.89
N ASN A 187 2.59 28.38 6.64
CA ASN A 187 2.69 29.76 6.17
C ASN A 187 2.09 29.88 4.76
N HIS A 188 2.04 31.11 4.22
CA HIS A 188 1.46 31.39 2.91
C HIS A 188 2.17 30.73 1.72
N ILE A 189 3.41 30.27 1.89
CA ILE A 189 4.19 29.58 0.84
C ILE A 189 4.12 28.07 1.05
N HIS A 190 4.35 27.62 2.28
CA HIS A 190 4.36 26.22 2.68
C HIS A 190 3.26 26.00 3.72
N ILE A 191 2.10 25.57 3.26
CA ILE A 191 1.00 25.22 4.14
C ILE A 191 1.34 23.98 4.98
N LEU A 192 0.60 23.79 6.06
CA LEU A 192 0.53 22.49 6.74
C LEU A 192 0.09 21.40 5.76
N ASN A 193 0.36 20.14 6.08
CA ASN A 193 -0.14 18.99 5.33
C ASN A 193 -1.66 19.18 5.09
N PRO A 194 -2.11 19.39 3.84
CA PRO A 194 -3.53 19.66 3.57
C PRO A 194 -4.41 18.43 3.82
N ILE A 195 -3.79 17.25 3.87
CA ILE A 195 -4.46 15.97 4.04
C ILE A 195 -4.07 15.34 5.39
N THR A 196 -5.00 14.59 5.96
CA THR A 196 -4.78 13.63 7.05
C THR A 196 -5.10 12.24 6.53
N SER A 197 -4.34 11.23 6.98
CA SER A 197 -4.54 9.82 6.62
C SER A 197 -4.03 8.92 7.74
N ALA A 198 -3.97 7.61 7.51
CA ALA A 198 -3.37 6.65 8.43
C ALA A 198 -2.35 5.75 7.73
N ARG A 199 -1.33 5.37 8.51
CA ARG A 199 -0.37 4.32 8.22
C ARG A 199 -0.29 3.42 9.43
N ILE A 200 -0.55 2.13 9.25
CA ILE A 200 -0.58 1.14 10.32
C ILE A 200 0.38 0.00 10.05
N ARG A 201 0.89 -0.63 11.12
CA ARG A 201 1.92 -1.66 11.03
C ARG A 201 1.80 -2.74 12.10
N THR A 202 2.30 -3.92 11.79
CA THR A 202 2.40 -5.05 12.72
C THR A 202 3.78 -5.20 13.37
N ALA A 203 4.65 -4.18 13.30
CA ALA A 203 6.06 -4.24 13.76
C ALA A 203 6.28 -4.87 15.17
N GLU A 204 5.37 -4.64 16.12
CA GLU A 204 5.49 -5.21 17.49
C GLU A 204 4.71 -6.53 17.66
N SER A 205 3.75 -6.79 16.78
CA SER A 205 2.74 -7.83 16.96
C SER A 205 2.99 -9.05 16.09
N PHE A 206 3.42 -8.86 14.84
CA PHE A 206 3.63 -9.94 13.90
C PHE A 206 4.67 -9.57 12.85
N SER A 207 5.73 -10.37 12.77
CA SER A 207 6.72 -10.37 11.70
C SER A 207 6.96 -11.81 11.28
N PHE A 208 7.24 -12.08 10.01
CA PHE A 208 7.51 -13.45 9.55
C PHE A 208 8.54 -13.47 8.42
N CYS A 209 9.23 -14.60 8.25
CA CYS A 209 10.11 -14.90 7.13
C CYS A 209 9.63 -16.17 6.46
N TYR A 210 9.47 -16.11 5.14
CA TYR A 210 8.92 -17.16 4.27
C TYR A 210 7.48 -17.57 4.60
N GLY A 211 6.67 -17.75 3.57
CA GLY A 211 5.26 -18.07 3.71
C GLY A 211 4.46 -17.72 2.48
N LYS A 212 3.18 -18.08 2.52
CA LYS A 212 2.18 -17.62 1.55
C LYS A 212 1.29 -16.56 2.19
N VAL A 213 1.18 -15.41 1.55
CA VAL A 213 0.30 -14.32 1.95
C VAL A 213 -0.92 -14.27 1.03
N GLU A 214 -2.09 -14.07 1.62
CA GLU A 214 -3.34 -13.79 0.92
C GLU A 214 -4.00 -12.55 1.52
N ILE A 215 -4.18 -11.51 0.72
CA ILE A 215 -4.80 -10.25 1.11
C ILE A 215 -5.97 -10.00 0.17
N ARG A 216 -7.18 -9.90 0.72
CA ARG A 216 -8.35 -9.49 -0.06
C ARG A 216 -8.63 -8.02 0.17
N ALA A 217 -8.43 -7.20 -0.86
CA ALA A 217 -8.52 -5.75 -0.74
C ALA A 217 -9.13 -5.11 -2.00
N LYS A 218 -9.60 -3.87 -1.87
CA LYS A 218 -10.10 -3.04 -2.98
C LYS A 218 -9.39 -1.69 -2.93
N LEU A 219 -8.89 -1.24 -4.09
CA LEU A 219 -8.20 0.05 -4.17
C LEU A 219 -9.17 1.21 -3.88
N PRO A 220 -8.68 2.30 -3.25
CA PRO A 220 -9.38 3.57 -3.27
C PRO A 220 -9.45 4.14 -4.69
N ALA A 221 -10.41 5.02 -4.90
CA ALA A 221 -10.51 5.85 -6.09
C ALA A 221 -10.81 7.31 -5.75
N GLY A 222 -10.09 8.18 -6.44
CA GLY A 222 -9.99 9.60 -6.20
C GLY A 222 -8.61 10.07 -6.65
N ASP A 223 -8.56 11.22 -7.29
CA ASP A 223 -7.34 11.72 -7.89
C ASP A 223 -6.26 11.94 -6.83
N TRP A 224 -5.02 11.55 -7.18
CA TRP A 224 -3.81 11.76 -6.40
C TRP A 224 -3.70 10.93 -5.11
N ILE A 225 -4.54 9.90 -4.96
CA ILE A 225 -4.47 8.94 -3.84
C ILE A 225 -3.48 7.83 -4.18
N TRP A 226 -2.63 7.46 -3.21
CA TRP A 226 -1.60 6.43 -3.32
C TRP A 226 -1.75 5.39 -2.20
N PRO A 227 -2.55 4.33 -2.40
CA PRO A 227 -2.65 3.17 -1.52
C PRO A 227 -1.42 2.26 -1.60
N ALA A 228 -1.06 1.65 -0.47
CA ALA A 228 -0.06 0.58 -0.42
C ALA A 228 -0.37 -0.47 0.66
N ILE A 229 -0.11 -1.74 0.34
CA ILE A 229 -0.01 -2.87 1.27
C ILE A 229 1.34 -3.54 1.03
N TRP A 230 2.22 -3.44 2.01
CA TRP A 230 3.64 -3.70 1.84
C TRP A 230 4.25 -4.17 3.15
N MET A 231 5.54 -4.46 3.15
CA MET A 231 6.24 -5.01 4.29
C MET A 231 7.63 -4.40 4.43
N LEU A 232 8.04 -4.20 5.68
CA LEU A 232 9.38 -3.72 6.05
C LEU A 232 10.05 -4.72 6.99
N PRO A 233 11.39 -4.77 7.01
CA PRO A 233 12.13 -5.72 7.83
C PRO A 233 11.97 -5.36 9.32
N ARG A 234 11.89 -6.38 10.18
CA ARG A 234 11.74 -6.22 11.63
C ARG A 234 12.91 -5.44 12.22
N TYR A 235 14.13 -5.72 11.77
CA TYR A 235 15.32 -4.94 12.07
C TYR A 235 16.08 -4.64 10.78
N ASN A 236 17.06 -3.74 10.88
CA ASN A 236 17.90 -3.35 9.75
C ASN A 236 19.20 -4.18 9.73
N GLU A 237 19.11 -5.52 9.63
CA GLU A 237 20.26 -6.44 9.70
C GLU A 237 21.38 -6.12 8.73
N TYR A 238 21.04 -5.60 7.54
CA TYR A 238 21.98 -5.33 6.46
C TYR A 238 22.26 -3.84 6.27
N GLY A 239 21.74 -2.99 7.18
CA GLY A 239 21.85 -1.54 7.10
C GLY A 239 20.53 -0.85 6.76
N THR A 240 20.58 0.47 6.62
CA THR A 240 19.38 1.27 6.32
C THR A 240 18.82 0.96 4.92
N TRP A 241 17.56 1.32 4.69
CA TRP A 241 16.90 1.17 3.40
C TRP A 241 17.78 1.62 2.21
N PRO A 242 17.82 0.87 1.10
CA PRO A 242 17.10 -0.37 0.81
C PRO A 242 17.90 -1.64 1.19
N ALA A 243 19.00 -1.51 1.95
CA ALA A 243 19.91 -2.63 2.21
C ALA A 243 19.27 -3.77 3.00
N SER A 244 18.29 -3.48 3.85
CA SER A 244 17.51 -4.49 4.56
C SER A 244 16.17 -4.84 3.89
N GLY A 245 15.93 -4.32 2.69
CA GLY A 245 14.79 -4.69 1.85
C GLY A 245 13.49 -3.92 2.13
N GLU A 246 12.59 -3.96 1.15
CA GLU A 246 11.16 -3.59 1.21
C GLU A 246 10.40 -4.54 0.27
N ILE A 247 9.22 -4.99 0.69
CA ILE A 247 8.37 -5.86 -0.14
C ILE A 247 7.02 -5.18 -0.33
N ASP A 248 6.76 -4.66 -1.52
CA ASP A 248 5.47 -4.11 -1.90
C ASP A 248 4.62 -5.20 -2.52
N ILE A 249 3.64 -5.70 -1.77
CA ILE A 249 2.70 -6.71 -2.27
C ILE A 249 1.71 -6.05 -3.22
N MET A 250 1.26 -4.85 -2.87
CA MET A 250 0.34 -4.06 -3.68
C MET A 250 0.62 -2.57 -3.51
N GLU A 251 0.87 -1.90 -4.62
CA GLU A 251 0.76 -0.45 -4.78
C GLU A 251 -0.15 -0.11 -5.95
N GLY A 252 -0.78 1.06 -5.89
CA GLY A 252 -1.60 1.57 -6.98
C GLY A 252 -1.89 3.06 -6.86
N ARG A 253 -2.69 3.56 -7.80
CA ARG A 253 -3.14 4.96 -7.84
C ARG A 253 -4.65 5.04 -7.85
N GLY A 254 -5.22 6.01 -7.14
CA GLY A 254 -6.66 6.22 -7.08
C GLY A 254 -7.26 6.96 -8.28
N ASN A 255 -6.44 7.54 -9.16
CA ASN A 255 -6.94 8.24 -10.34
C ASN A 255 -7.66 7.27 -11.28
N ARG A 256 -8.92 7.55 -11.65
CA ARG A 256 -9.64 6.65 -12.59
C ARG A 256 -9.19 6.79 -14.04
N ASN A 257 -8.61 7.95 -14.39
CA ASN A 257 -8.33 8.32 -15.78
C ASN A 257 -6.91 8.91 -15.94
N LEU A 258 -5.96 8.50 -15.10
CA LEU A 258 -4.58 8.94 -15.24
C LEU A 258 -3.89 8.08 -16.30
N MET A 259 -3.66 8.66 -17.46
CA MET A 259 -3.04 8.01 -18.61
C MET A 259 -1.57 8.39 -18.73
N GLN A 260 -0.74 7.44 -19.13
CA GLN A 260 0.63 7.68 -19.58
C GLN A 260 0.93 6.73 -20.72
N ASN A 261 1.43 7.27 -21.84
CA ASN A 261 1.75 6.49 -23.05
C ASN A 261 0.57 5.61 -23.53
N GLY A 262 -0.66 6.12 -23.44
CA GLY A 262 -1.87 5.41 -23.86
C GLY A 262 -2.38 4.34 -22.88
N ARG A 263 -1.76 4.19 -21.71
CA ARG A 263 -2.15 3.22 -20.67
C ARG A 263 -2.69 3.95 -19.43
N ASN A 264 -3.73 3.41 -18.81
CA ASN A 264 -4.24 3.91 -17.54
C ASN A 264 -3.33 3.45 -16.39
N ILE A 265 -2.48 4.33 -15.88
CA ILE A 265 -1.58 4.04 -14.74
C ILE A 265 -2.26 4.30 -13.38
N GLY A 266 -3.55 4.62 -13.42
CA GLY A 266 -4.46 4.89 -12.32
C GLY A 266 -5.02 3.62 -11.67
N THR A 267 -6.34 3.58 -11.44
CA THR A 267 -7.02 2.46 -10.78
C THR A 267 -7.00 1.16 -11.58
N GLU A 268 -6.64 1.21 -12.87
CA GLU A 268 -6.50 0.03 -13.72
C GLU A 268 -5.13 -0.66 -13.60
N LEU A 269 -4.18 -0.06 -12.86
CA LEU A 269 -2.84 -0.57 -12.63
C LEU A 269 -2.60 -0.89 -11.15
N SER A 270 -2.12 -2.10 -10.89
CA SER A 270 -1.53 -2.49 -9.61
C SER A 270 -0.12 -3.00 -9.86
N SER A 271 0.78 -2.73 -8.93
CA SER A 271 2.16 -3.19 -8.97
C SER A 271 2.56 -3.93 -7.69
N SER A 272 3.58 -4.79 -7.83
CA SER A 272 4.33 -5.38 -6.73
C SER A 272 5.83 -5.14 -7.00
N THR A 273 6.57 -4.82 -5.95
CA THR A 273 7.96 -4.38 -6.08
C THR A 273 8.80 -4.96 -4.94
N LEU A 274 10.06 -5.30 -5.22
CA LEU A 274 11.07 -5.57 -4.21
C LEU A 274 12.11 -4.46 -4.24
N HIS A 275 12.27 -3.69 -3.17
CA HIS A 275 13.38 -2.74 -3.06
C HIS A 275 14.59 -3.40 -2.41
N PHE A 276 15.74 -3.29 -3.05
CA PHE A 276 16.99 -3.86 -2.57
C PHE A 276 18.17 -3.13 -3.20
N GLY A 277 19.22 -2.94 -2.41
CA GLY A 277 20.45 -2.30 -2.87
C GLY A 277 21.32 -1.90 -1.70
N PRO A 278 22.61 -1.61 -1.92
CA PRO A 278 23.52 -1.36 -0.80
C PRO A 278 23.22 -0.06 -0.04
N PHE A 279 22.58 0.93 -0.67
CA PHE A 279 22.14 2.20 -0.05
C PHE A 279 21.21 2.98 -1.02
N TYR A 280 20.47 3.98 -0.50
CA TYR A 280 19.38 4.71 -1.17
C TYR A 280 19.57 5.04 -2.67
N PRO A 281 20.69 5.64 -3.14
CA PRO A 281 20.90 5.96 -4.55
C PRO A 281 21.04 4.75 -5.47
N HIS A 282 21.25 3.56 -4.93
CA HIS A 282 21.44 2.30 -5.67
C HIS A 282 20.35 1.28 -5.35
N ASP A 283 19.14 1.77 -5.11
CA ASP A 283 17.96 0.92 -5.09
C ASP A 283 17.70 0.34 -6.49
N ALA A 284 17.76 -0.99 -6.59
CA ALA A 284 17.64 -1.74 -7.84
C ALA A 284 16.23 -2.31 -8.06
N TYR A 285 15.21 -1.71 -7.45
CA TYR A 285 13.82 -2.16 -7.52
C TYR A 285 13.30 -2.41 -8.93
N TYR A 286 13.79 -1.68 -9.94
CA TYR A 286 13.44 -1.87 -11.35
C TYR A 286 13.67 -3.30 -11.85
N ASN A 287 14.62 -4.03 -11.27
CA ASN A 287 14.94 -5.40 -11.63
C ASN A 287 13.99 -6.43 -10.99
N ALA A 288 13.08 -5.99 -10.13
CA ALA A 288 12.07 -6.81 -9.45
C ALA A 288 10.75 -6.03 -9.26
N HIS A 289 10.34 -5.31 -10.31
CA HIS A 289 9.08 -4.57 -10.38
C HIS A 289 8.13 -5.25 -11.36
N PHE A 290 6.92 -5.52 -10.90
CA PHE A 290 5.91 -6.26 -11.65
C PHE A 290 4.60 -5.48 -11.65
N GLU A 291 3.89 -5.53 -12.76
CA GLU A 291 2.68 -4.75 -12.98
C GLU A 291 1.60 -5.60 -13.64
N ARG A 292 0.34 -5.39 -13.25
CA ARG A 292 -0.80 -5.98 -13.95
C ARG A 292 -1.87 -4.93 -14.24
N GLN A 293 -2.23 -4.84 -15.51
CA GLN A 293 -3.38 -4.07 -15.97
C GLN A 293 -4.66 -4.87 -15.88
N THR A 294 -5.74 -4.17 -15.55
CA THR A 294 -7.10 -4.68 -15.72
C THR A 294 -7.59 -4.47 -17.15
N ILE A 295 -8.76 -5.03 -17.45
CA ILE A 295 -9.52 -4.68 -18.66
C ILE A 295 -9.95 -3.21 -18.53
N PRO A 296 -9.85 -2.38 -19.60
CA PRO A 296 -10.29 -0.99 -19.56
C PRO A 296 -11.72 -0.85 -19.02
N GLY A 297 -11.90 0.07 -18.08
CA GLY A 297 -13.17 0.30 -17.38
C GLY A 297 -13.49 -0.73 -16.28
N GLN A 298 -12.56 -1.62 -15.91
CA GLN A 298 -12.69 -2.60 -14.83
C GLN A 298 -11.56 -2.45 -13.80
N GLY A 299 -11.26 -1.21 -13.40
CA GLY A 299 -10.21 -0.93 -12.43
C GLY A 299 -10.36 -1.66 -11.10
N TYR A 300 -9.25 -1.82 -10.39
CA TYR A 300 -9.17 -2.48 -9.08
C TYR A 300 -9.93 -1.73 -7.97
N ASP A 301 -10.49 -0.55 -8.26
CA ASP A 301 -11.38 0.20 -7.35
C ASP A 301 -12.84 -0.29 -7.36
N GLN A 302 -13.22 -1.17 -8.31
CA GLN A 302 -14.61 -1.60 -8.48
C GLN A 302 -14.98 -2.78 -7.60
N ASN A 303 -14.05 -3.72 -7.40
CA ASN A 303 -14.30 -4.96 -6.66
C ASN A 303 -13.15 -5.26 -5.70
N PHE A 304 -13.38 -6.19 -4.78
CA PHE A 304 -12.28 -6.77 -4.01
C PHE A 304 -11.51 -7.76 -4.88
N HIS A 305 -10.19 -7.67 -4.82
CA HIS A 305 -9.24 -8.53 -5.50
C HIS A 305 -8.37 -9.26 -4.49
N LEU A 306 -7.89 -10.44 -4.87
CA LEU A 306 -7.01 -11.27 -4.06
C LEU A 306 -5.56 -11.00 -4.46
N TYR A 307 -4.83 -10.26 -3.63
CA TYR A 307 -3.40 -10.04 -3.76
C TYR A 307 -2.65 -11.13 -3.00
N GLN A 308 -1.67 -11.76 -3.66
CA GLN A 308 -0.99 -12.92 -3.11
C GLN A 308 0.51 -12.79 -3.27
N MET A 309 1.23 -13.29 -2.28
CA MET A 309 2.69 -13.46 -2.34
C MET A 309 3.04 -14.87 -1.89
N GLU A 310 3.92 -15.52 -2.63
CA GLU A 310 4.59 -16.74 -2.18
C GLU A 310 6.08 -16.44 -2.05
N TRP A 311 6.58 -16.51 -0.81
CA TRP A 311 7.94 -16.17 -0.46
C TRP A 311 8.62 -17.38 0.14
N THR A 312 9.60 -17.93 -0.57
CA THR A 312 10.31 -19.17 -0.22
C THR A 312 11.81 -18.89 -0.09
N GLU A 313 12.59 -19.91 0.27
CA GLU A 313 14.06 -19.85 0.25
C GLU A 313 14.64 -19.76 -1.18
N ASP A 314 13.81 -19.94 -2.22
CA ASP A 314 14.23 -20.00 -3.61
C ASP A 314 13.67 -18.87 -4.48
N TYR A 315 12.52 -18.28 -4.12
CA TYR A 315 11.89 -17.22 -4.90
C TYR A 315 10.91 -16.36 -4.09
N ILE A 316 10.58 -15.20 -4.66
CA ILE A 316 9.39 -14.43 -4.31
C ILE A 316 8.52 -14.31 -5.55
N MET A 317 7.26 -14.73 -5.47
CA MET A 317 6.28 -14.64 -6.54
C MET A 317 5.07 -13.82 -6.08
N PHE A 318 4.56 -12.97 -6.96
CA PHE A 318 3.33 -12.20 -6.74
C PHE A 318 2.22 -12.67 -7.67
N SER A 319 0.99 -12.63 -7.18
CA SER A 319 -0.19 -12.94 -7.99
C SER A 319 -1.36 -12.04 -7.62
N ILE A 320 -2.24 -11.79 -8.59
CA ILE A 320 -3.51 -11.08 -8.38
C ILE A 320 -4.62 -11.99 -8.92
N ASP A 321 -5.65 -12.24 -8.12
CA ASP A 321 -6.78 -13.11 -8.46
C ASP A 321 -6.35 -14.50 -8.97
N GLY A 322 -5.28 -15.06 -8.39
CA GLY A 322 -4.71 -16.35 -8.77
C GLY A 322 -3.85 -16.35 -10.04
N GLU A 323 -3.66 -15.20 -10.70
CA GLU A 323 -2.78 -15.06 -11.87
C GLU A 323 -1.43 -14.48 -11.44
N GLU A 324 -0.34 -15.18 -11.75
CA GLU A 324 1.02 -14.71 -11.52
C GLU A 324 1.31 -13.45 -12.34
N ILE A 325 1.79 -12.41 -11.67
CA ILE A 325 2.20 -11.15 -12.33
C ILE A 325 3.72 -11.04 -12.50
N GLY A 326 4.46 -11.82 -11.72
CA GLY A 326 5.91 -11.89 -11.78
C GLY A 326 6.51 -12.65 -10.60
N ARG A 327 7.76 -13.07 -10.78
CA ARG A 327 8.56 -13.72 -9.75
C ARG A 327 10.04 -13.34 -9.88
N THR A 328 10.71 -13.31 -8.74
CA THR A 328 12.15 -13.14 -8.62
C THR A 328 12.76 -14.43 -8.12
N VAL A 329 13.72 -14.98 -8.87
CA VAL A 329 14.43 -16.23 -8.56
C VAL A 329 15.93 -15.93 -8.53
N PRO A 330 16.52 -15.64 -7.36
CA PRO A 330 17.96 -15.40 -7.27
C PRO A 330 18.77 -16.66 -7.58
N SER A 331 19.91 -16.47 -8.23
CA SER A 331 20.96 -17.48 -8.35
C SER A 331 21.67 -17.66 -7.00
N GLU A 332 22.75 -18.44 -6.97
CA GLU A 332 23.62 -18.54 -5.77
C GLU A 332 24.28 -17.20 -5.40
N ASP A 333 24.48 -16.29 -6.36
CA ASP A 333 25.02 -14.94 -6.11
C ASP A 333 23.95 -13.96 -5.59
N GLY A 334 22.70 -14.43 -5.45
CA GLY A 334 21.64 -13.75 -4.74
C GLY A 334 21.11 -12.47 -5.42
N PHE A 335 20.51 -11.60 -4.62
CA PHE A 335 20.04 -10.29 -5.09
C PHE A 335 21.17 -9.34 -5.50
N TRP A 336 22.43 -9.63 -5.15
CA TRP A 336 23.57 -8.85 -5.61
C TRP A 336 23.76 -8.95 -7.12
N GLU A 337 23.57 -10.14 -7.69
CA GLU A 337 23.57 -10.36 -9.14
C GLU A 337 22.35 -9.71 -9.80
N ILE A 338 21.16 -9.88 -9.22
CA ILE A 338 19.91 -9.27 -9.73
C ILE A 338 20.07 -7.75 -9.84
N GLY A 339 20.71 -7.11 -8.85
CA GLY A 339 20.98 -5.68 -8.85
C GLY A 339 22.07 -5.22 -9.82
N GLN A 340 22.80 -6.16 -10.44
CA GLN A 340 23.91 -5.89 -11.35
C GLN A 340 24.99 -4.98 -10.73
N PHE A 341 25.22 -5.10 -9.42
CA PHE A 341 26.07 -4.17 -8.67
C PHE A 341 27.57 -4.33 -8.97
N ASN A 342 28.00 -5.54 -9.37
CA ASN A 342 29.38 -5.77 -9.81
C ASN A 342 29.77 -4.93 -11.04
N SER A 343 28.82 -4.66 -11.94
CA SER A 343 29.05 -3.90 -13.17
C SER A 343 28.66 -2.44 -13.08
N SER A 344 27.73 -2.08 -12.17
CA SER A 344 27.18 -0.73 -12.07
C SER A 344 27.85 0.14 -11.00
N MET A 345 28.73 -0.44 -10.16
CA MET A 345 29.29 0.25 -9.01
C MET A 345 30.83 0.12 -8.94
N GLY A 346 31.45 1.11 -8.29
CA GLY A 346 32.85 1.01 -7.85
C GLY A 346 33.02 -0.02 -6.72
N PRO A 347 34.22 -0.13 -6.12
CA PRO A 347 34.48 -1.11 -5.06
C PRO A 347 33.67 -0.77 -3.81
N ILE A 348 32.54 -1.47 -3.63
CA ILE A 348 31.64 -1.34 -2.49
C ILE A 348 31.43 -2.75 -1.94
N ASP A 349 31.46 -2.86 -0.61
CA ASP A 349 31.24 -4.13 0.07
C ASP A 349 29.78 -4.57 -0.13
N ASN A 350 29.59 -5.81 -0.56
CA ASN A 350 28.26 -6.43 -0.60
C ASN A 350 27.74 -6.60 0.86
N PRO A 351 26.67 -5.90 1.27
CA PRO A 351 26.13 -6.01 2.63
C PRO A 351 25.54 -7.39 2.91
N TRP A 352 25.23 -8.17 1.87
CA TRP A 352 24.60 -9.49 1.94
C TRP A 352 25.59 -10.65 1.87
N LYS A 353 26.90 -10.40 1.87
CA LYS A 353 27.94 -11.45 1.73
C LYS A 353 27.88 -12.60 2.75
N TYR A 354 27.17 -12.41 3.87
CA TYR A 354 26.96 -13.43 4.91
C TYR A 354 25.48 -13.82 5.07
N GLY A 355 24.60 -13.28 4.24
CA GLY A 355 23.21 -13.71 4.14
C GLY A 355 23.06 -14.93 3.23
N SER A 356 21.84 -15.43 3.12
CA SER A 356 21.50 -16.42 2.08
C SER A 356 21.39 -15.74 0.71
N LYS A 357 21.20 -16.52 -0.37
CA LYS A 357 20.87 -15.98 -1.70
C LYS A 357 19.61 -15.11 -1.71
N MET A 358 18.73 -15.29 -0.74
CA MET A 358 17.51 -14.48 -0.59
C MET A 358 17.75 -13.15 0.12
N ALA A 359 18.93 -12.90 0.70
CA ALA A 359 19.23 -11.62 1.34
C ALA A 359 19.04 -10.46 0.34
N PRO A 360 18.34 -9.37 0.71
CA PRO A 360 17.94 -9.02 2.08
C PRO A 360 16.61 -9.63 2.57
N PHE A 361 15.90 -10.36 1.73
CA PHE A 361 14.61 -11.02 2.01
C PHE A 361 14.77 -12.41 2.65
N ASP A 362 15.76 -12.54 3.53
CA ASP A 362 16.02 -13.73 4.35
C ASP A 362 15.95 -13.42 5.85
N LYS A 363 15.16 -12.39 6.18
CA LYS A 363 14.86 -11.91 7.53
C LYS A 363 13.36 -11.77 7.70
N GLU A 364 12.90 -11.57 8.92
CA GLU A 364 11.48 -11.37 9.19
C GLU A 364 11.03 -9.96 8.82
N PHE A 365 9.87 -9.87 8.18
CA PHE A 365 9.24 -8.62 7.77
C PHE A 365 7.85 -8.47 8.43
N PHE A 366 7.45 -7.24 8.72
CA PHE A 366 6.12 -6.90 9.24
C PHE A 366 5.30 -6.16 8.19
N PHE A 367 3.97 -6.26 8.27
CA PHE A 367 3.05 -5.57 7.37
C PHE A 367 2.97 -4.08 7.67
N VAL A 368 2.82 -3.30 6.60
CA VAL A 368 2.48 -1.89 6.59
C VAL A 368 1.32 -1.69 5.63
N MET A 369 0.33 -0.89 6.04
CA MET A 369 -0.74 -0.45 5.16
C MET A 369 -0.98 1.04 5.33
N ASN A 370 -1.14 1.75 4.22
CA ASN A 370 -1.41 3.18 4.24
C ASN A 370 -2.14 3.66 3.00
N VAL A 371 -2.63 4.89 3.10
CA VAL A 371 -3.06 5.69 1.95
C VAL A 371 -2.34 7.03 2.00
N ALA A 372 -1.34 7.20 1.15
CA ALA A 372 -0.67 8.48 0.90
C ALA A 372 -1.49 9.34 -0.08
N VAL A 373 -1.16 10.63 -0.18
CA VAL A 373 -1.75 11.54 -1.16
C VAL A 373 -0.68 12.46 -1.74
N GLY A 374 -0.60 12.51 -3.08
CA GLY A 374 0.38 13.30 -3.80
C GLY A 374 1.82 12.81 -3.59
N GLY A 375 2.77 13.74 -3.58
CA GLY A 375 4.21 13.46 -3.53
C GLY A 375 4.98 14.04 -4.72
N VAL A 376 6.30 14.07 -4.63
CA VAL A 376 7.18 14.71 -5.65
C VAL A 376 8.20 13.75 -6.27
N ASN A 377 8.09 12.45 -5.97
CA ASN A 377 9.03 11.41 -6.38
C ASN A 377 8.74 10.82 -7.78
N ASN A 378 7.99 11.53 -8.63
CA ASN A 378 7.50 11.03 -9.93
C ASN A 378 6.51 9.86 -9.90
N TYR A 379 6.04 9.42 -8.72
CA TYR A 379 4.97 8.41 -8.66
C TYR A 379 3.72 8.89 -9.40
N PHE A 380 3.37 10.17 -9.26
CA PHE A 380 2.45 10.87 -10.16
C PHE A 380 3.28 11.64 -11.21
N PRO A 381 3.33 11.20 -12.47
CA PRO A 381 4.21 11.81 -13.46
C PRO A 381 3.70 13.19 -13.90
N ASP A 382 4.61 14.12 -14.18
CA ASP A 382 4.25 15.46 -14.67
C ASP A 382 3.70 15.45 -16.10
N ASN A 383 4.04 14.41 -16.88
CA ASN A 383 3.53 14.20 -18.24
C ASN A 383 2.33 13.23 -18.30
N GLY A 384 1.74 12.89 -17.15
CA GLY A 384 0.51 12.10 -17.11
C GLY A 384 -0.71 12.92 -17.51
N GLU A 385 -1.61 12.33 -18.29
CA GLU A 385 -2.87 12.95 -18.71
C GLU A 385 -3.98 12.51 -17.75
N ASN A 386 -4.55 13.45 -16.99
CA ASN A 386 -5.72 13.21 -16.14
C ASN A 386 -6.72 14.34 -16.35
N PRO A 387 -8.04 14.08 -16.35
CA PRO A 387 -9.04 15.14 -16.32
C PRO A 387 -8.77 16.13 -15.18
N GLY A 388 -8.79 17.43 -15.48
CA GLY A 388 -8.43 18.48 -14.50
C GLY A 388 -6.92 18.73 -14.34
N SER A 389 -6.06 17.92 -14.98
CA SER A 389 -4.60 17.99 -14.93
C SER A 389 -4.00 17.86 -13.53
N LYS A 390 -2.71 17.57 -13.45
CA LYS A 390 -1.97 17.54 -12.18
C LYS A 390 -1.74 18.98 -11.68
N PRO A 391 -2.16 19.34 -10.46
CA PRO A 391 -2.07 20.72 -9.98
C PRO A 391 -0.67 21.13 -9.46
N TRP A 392 0.29 20.22 -9.37
CA TRP A 392 1.67 20.51 -8.95
C TRP A 392 2.69 19.90 -9.91
N ASN A 393 3.93 20.42 -9.88
CA ASN A 393 5.08 19.83 -10.58
C ASN A 393 5.99 19.09 -9.57
N ASN A 394 6.61 17.98 -9.97
CA ASN A 394 7.51 17.21 -9.09
C ASN A 394 8.79 17.96 -8.68
N THR A 395 9.11 19.07 -9.34
CA THR A 395 10.23 19.96 -8.96
C THR A 395 9.79 21.16 -8.13
N SER A 396 8.47 21.33 -7.87
CA SER A 396 7.96 22.46 -7.10
C SER A 396 8.33 22.36 -5.63
N ASN A 397 9.01 23.37 -5.10
CA ASN A 397 9.29 23.52 -3.68
C ASN A 397 8.04 23.85 -2.83
N LYS A 398 6.89 24.09 -3.47
CA LYS A 398 5.60 24.37 -2.84
C LYS A 398 4.50 23.42 -3.34
N ALA A 399 4.88 22.21 -3.76
CA ALA A 399 3.98 21.22 -4.35
C ALA A 399 2.70 20.94 -3.53
N ALA A 400 2.80 20.83 -2.21
CA ALA A 400 1.63 20.64 -1.35
C ALA A 400 0.66 21.84 -1.38
N THR A 401 1.18 23.06 -1.46
CA THR A 401 0.39 24.29 -1.60
C THR A 401 -0.25 24.36 -3.00
N ASP A 402 0.49 24.02 -4.05
CA ASP A 402 -0.02 23.98 -5.42
C ASP A 402 -1.15 22.93 -5.55
N PHE A 403 -0.95 21.74 -4.97
CA PHE A 403 -1.97 20.69 -4.84
C PHE A 403 -3.24 21.21 -4.14
N TRP A 404 -3.09 21.88 -3.00
CA TRP A 404 -4.23 22.43 -2.26
C TRP A 404 -4.97 23.53 -3.02
N ASN A 405 -4.26 24.39 -3.74
CA ASN A 405 -4.86 25.42 -4.58
C ASN A 405 -5.68 24.81 -5.74
N GLY A 406 -5.25 23.65 -6.25
CA GLY A 406 -5.97 22.87 -7.25
C GLY A 406 -7.18 22.07 -6.75
N ARG A 407 -7.55 22.16 -5.46
CA ARG A 407 -8.58 21.27 -4.86
C ARG A 407 -9.92 21.23 -5.55
N ASN A 408 -10.35 22.34 -6.16
CA ASN A 408 -11.62 22.37 -6.91
C ASN A 408 -11.60 21.44 -8.14
N GLN A 409 -10.42 21.06 -8.63
CA GLN A 409 -10.25 20.14 -9.76
C GLN A 409 -10.31 18.67 -9.31
N TRP A 410 -9.65 18.32 -8.20
CA TRP A 410 -9.47 16.93 -7.80
C TRP A 410 -10.40 16.48 -6.66
N LEU A 411 -10.76 17.34 -5.72
CA LEU A 411 -11.53 16.95 -4.53
C LEU A 411 -12.91 16.36 -4.87
N PRO A 412 -13.65 16.86 -5.90
CA PRO A 412 -14.91 16.22 -6.30
C PRO A 412 -14.77 14.75 -6.70
N THR A 413 -13.60 14.33 -7.20
CA THR A 413 -13.36 12.95 -7.64
C THR A 413 -13.32 11.95 -6.48
N TRP A 414 -13.09 12.42 -5.25
CA TRP A 414 -13.10 11.61 -4.04
C TRP A 414 -14.52 11.27 -3.57
N GLN A 415 -15.54 11.91 -4.15
CA GLN A 415 -16.96 11.66 -3.88
C GLN A 415 -17.29 11.63 -2.38
N ARG A 416 -16.82 12.63 -1.64
CA ARG A 416 -16.89 12.67 -0.16
C ARG A 416 -18.30 12.55 0.42
N ASP A 417 -19.31 13.03 -0.31
CA ASP A 417 -20.71 13.00 0.09
C ASP A 417 -21.44 11.71 -0.32
N VAL A 418 -20.76 10.82 -1.05
CA VAL A 418 -21.28 9.53 -1.49
C VAL A 418 -20.66 8.44 -0.63
N ASN A 419 -21.48 7.54 -0.07
CA ASN A 419 -21.02 6.41 0.72
C ASN A 419 -19.98 6.81 1.79
N ASN A 420 -20.22 7.91 2.51
CA ASN A 420 -19.30 8.43 3.54
C ASN A 420 -17.86 8.70 3.03
N GLY A 421 -17.68 8.93 1.72
CA GLY A 421 -16.38 9.11 1.08
C GLY A 421 -15.49 7.86 1.07
N GLU A 422 -16.04 6.68 1.33
CA GLU A 422 -15.28 5.43 1.42
C GLU A 422 -14.79 4.91 0.08
N ASN A 423 -15.30 5.44 -1.02
CA ASN A 423 -14.73 5.18 -2.34
C ASN A 423 -13.27 5.66 -2.41
N ALA A 424 -12.89 6.68 -1.64
CA ALA A 424 -11.51 7.15 -1.54
C ALA A 424 -10.66 6.37 -0.51
N ALA A 425 -11.20 5.33 0.12
CA ALA A 425 -10.50 4.53 1.13
C ALA A 425 -9.93 3.23 0.55
N LEU A 426 -8.73 2.85 0.98
CA LEU A 426 -8.28 1.47 0.84
C LEU A 426 -9.15 0.60 1.74
N GLN A 427 -9.75 -0.45 1.16
CA GLN A 427 -10.65 -1.36 1.87
C GLN A 427 -9.99 -2.73 1.92
N VAL A 428 -9.84 -3.31 3.12
CA VAL A 428 -9.22 -4.63 3.31
C VAL A 428 -10.19 -5.52 4.07
N ASP A 429 -10.52 -6.65 3.46
CA ASP A 429 -11.43 -7.66 3.99
C ASP A 429 -10.68 -8.63 4.92
N TYR A 430 -9.55 -9.16 4.47
CA TYR A 430 -8.71 -9.98 5.34
C TYR A 430 -7.24 -10.00 4.91
N ILE A 431 -6.40 -10.44 5.85
CA ILE A 431 -5.00 -10.83 5.61
C ILE A 431 -4.78 -12.20 6.24
N LYS A 432 -4.23 -13.14 5.46
CA LYS A 432 -3.83 -14.47 5.92
C LYS A 432 -2.38 -14.73 5.58
N VAL A 433 -1.67 -15.38 6.49
CA VAL A 433 -0.31 -15.88 6.27
C VAL A 433 -0.24 -17.35 6.63
N PHE A 434 0.25 -18.16 5.70
CA PHE A 434 0.43 -19.60 5.85
C PHE A 434 1.92 -19.94 5.86
N ALA A 435 2.32 -20.81 6.77
CA ALA A 435 3.67 -21.37 6.80
C ALA A 435 3.88 -22.38 5.66
N LEU A 436 5.10 -22.43 5.11
CA LEU A 436 5.49 -23.38 4.06
C LEU A 436 5.68 -24.79 4.59
#